data_AF-A0A956IDB0-F1
#
_entry.id   AF-A0A956IDB0-F1
#
_cell.length_a   1.000
_cell.length_b   1.000
_cell.length_c   1.000
_cell.angle_alpha   90.00
_cell.angle_beta   90.00
_cell.angle_gamma   90.00
#
_symmetry.space_group_name_H-M   'P 1'
#
loop_
_entity.id
_entity.type
_entity.pdbx_description
1 polymer ?
#
loop_
_entity_poly.entity_id
_entity_poly.type
_entity_poly.pdbx_seq_one_letter_code
_entity_poly.pdbx_strand_id
1 'polypeptide(L)'
;MRRLLLGFVLCIGCGGDVPTYGPCDDARDCGGDDACYRLRFDRSDGSEADGKLCSRRCASDEDCPGDGVCLALAGDPDATYLCFERCP
;
A
#
# COMPACT_ATOMS: atom_id res chain seq x y z
N MET A 1 32.66 14.16 30.18
CA MET A 1 33.11 14.62 28.84
C MET A 1 32.04 14.28 27.83
N ARG A 2 31.47 15.31 27.22
CA ARG A 2 30.31 15.30 26.31
C ARG A 2 30.81 14.97 24.90
N ARG A 3 30.53 13.76 24.40
CA ARG A 3 30.71 13.41 22.99
C ARG A 3 29.33 13.47 22.32
N LEU A 4 29.02 14.63 21.75
CA LEU A 4 28.06 14.71 20.65
C LEU A 4 28.67 13.91 19.50
N LEU A 5 28.09 12.76 19.17
CA LEU A 5 28.36 12.09 17.91
C LEU A 5 27.14 12.27 17.02
N LEU A 6 27.43 12.88 15.88
CA LEU A 6 26.54 13.27 14.80
C LEU A 6 25.54 12.16 14.48
N GLY A 7 24.26 12.55 14.41
CA GLY A 7 23.21 11.74 13.83
C GLY A 7 23.51 11.46 12.37
N PHE A 8 23.84 10.20 12.08
CA PHE A 8 23.87 9.68 10.73
C PHE A 8 22.42 9.33 10.37
N VAL A 9 21.70 10.27 9.75
CA VAL A 9 20.39 10.00 9.16
C VAL A 9 20.65 9.15 7.92
N LEU A 10 20.68 7.84 8.12
CA LEU A 10 20.60 6.85 7.06
C LEU A 10 19.20 6.93 6.43
N CYS A 11 19.04 7.80 5.44
CA CYS A 11 17.99 7.62 4.43
C CYS A 11 18.39 6.43 3.56
N ILE A 12 18.29 5.21 4.10
CA ILE A 12 18.21 4.01 3.26
C ILE A 12 16.83 4.11 2.60
N GLY A 13 16.79 4.71 1.41
CA GLY A 13 15.72 4.38 0.49
C GLY A 13 15.78 2.88 0.29
N CYS A 14 14.79 2.15 0.83
CA CYS A 14 14.62 0.73 0.60
C CYS A 14 14.26 0.56 -0.88
N GLY A 15 15.25 0.61 -1.77
CA GLY A 15 15.11 0.30 -3.19
C GLY A 15 15.09 -1.21 -3.43
N GLY A 16 14.26 -1.93 -2.67
CA GLY A 16 13.90 -3.32 -2.92
C GLY A 16 12.41 -3.37 -3.21
N ASP A 17 11.99 -4.32 -4.05
CA ASP A 17 10.57 -4.53 -4.34
C ASP A 17 9.76 -4.58 -3.03
N VAL A 18 8.88 -3.61 -2.86
CA VAL A 18 7.95 -3.53 -1.75
C VAL A 18 7.01 -4.73 -1.88
N PRO A 19 6.77 -5.49 -0.80
CA PRO A 19 5.84 -6.60 -0.85
C PRO A 19 4.44 -6.11 -1.23
N THR A 20 3.64 -6.99 -1.84
CA THR A 20 2.21 -6.74 -2.06
C THR A 20 1.57 -6.22 -0.77
N TYR A 21 0.72 -5.19 -0.90
CA TYR A 21 0.06 -4.42 0.17
C TYR A 21 0.96 -3.46 0.97
N GLY A 22 2.27 -3.43 0.69
CA GLY A 22 3.19 -2.49 1.33
C GLY A 22 3.11 -1.05 0.77
N PRO A 23 3.72 -0.07 1.47
CA PRO A 23 3.71 1.33 1.06
C PRO A 23 4.62 1.60 -0.15
N CYS A 24 4.21 2.47 -1.05
CA CYS A 24 4.96 2.81 -2.28
C CYS A 24 4.91 4.29 -2.61
N ASP A 25 5.90 4.78 -3.37
CA ASP A 25 5.90 6.11 -3.95
C ASP A 25 5.43 6.07 -5.41
N ASP A 26 5.88 5.08 -6.18
CA ASP A 26 5.45 4.83 -7.56
C ASP A 26 5.46 3.35 -7.95
N ALA A 27 5.06 3.05 -9.19
CA ALA A 27 4.86 1.68 -9.65
C ALA A 27 6.14 0.84 -9.68
N ARG A 28 7.33 1.46 -9.71
CA ARG A 28 8.61 0.73 -9.72
C ARG A 28 8.96 0.15 -8.35
N ASP A 29 8.29 0.61 -7.31
CA ASP A 29 8.45 0.06 -5.96
C ASP A 29 7.69 -1.26 -5.82
N CYS A 30 6.74 -1.55 -6.70
CA CYS A 30 5.88 -2.73 -6.59
C CYS A 30 6.39 -3.90 -7.43
N GLY A 31 6.28 -5.12 -6.89
CA GLY A 31 6.69 -6.34 -7.58
C GLY A 31 5.59 -6.94 -8.47
N GLY A 32 6.00 -7.61 -9.55
CA GLY A 32 5.12 -8.40 -10.40
C GLY A 32 4.07 -7.55 -11.14
N ASP A 33 2.79 -7.94 -11.03
CA ASP A 33 1.66 -7.25 -11.66
C ASP A 33 1.06 -6.14 -10.76
N ASP A 34 1.71 -5.85 -9.62
CA ASP A 34 1.24 -4.82 -8.70
C ASP A 34 1.53 -3.42 -9.26
N ALA A 35 0.67 -2.46 -8.92
CA ALA A 35 0.85 -1.05 -9.18
C ALA A 35 0.69 -0.25 -7.88
N CYS A 36 1.26 0.95 -7.87
CA CYS A 36 1.16 1.85 -6.72
C CYS A 36 -0.13 2.68 -6.78
N TYR A 37 -1.12 2.32 -5.96
CA TYR A 37 -2.42 2.99 -5.90
C TYR A 37 -2.47 4.01 -4.78
N ARG A 38 -2.92 5.24 -5.10
CA ARG A 38 -3.30 6.24 -4.08
C ARG A 38 -4.77 6.07 -3.73
N LEU A 39 -5.05 5.89 -2.45
CA LEU A 39 -6.39 5.62 -1.93
C LEU A 39 -6.73 6.60 -0.80
N ARG A 40 -8.02 6.89 -0.67
CA ARG A 40 -8.59 7.61 0.46
C ARG A 40 -9.30 6.62 1.38
N PHE A 41 -9.13 6.78 2.69
CA PHE A 41 -9.69 5.92 3.72
C PHE A 41 -10.52 6.75 4.69
N ASP A 42 -11.70 6.25 5.03
CA ASP A 42 -12.50 6.77 6.13
C ASP A 42 -12.12 6.02 7.41
N ARG A 43 -11.70 6.75 8.44
CA ARG A 43 -11.36 6.17 9.74
C ARG A 43 -12.60 6.03 10.61
N SER A 44 -12.55 5.11 11.57
CA SER A 44 -13.65 4.85 12.51
C SER A 44 -13.98 6.03 13.43
N ASP A 45 -13.07 6.99 13.60
CA ASP A 45 -13.30 8.25 14.33
C ASP A 45 -13.97 9.34 13.48
N GLY A 46 -14.32 9.03 12.23
CA GLY A 46 -14.93 9.97 11.27
C GLY A 46 -13.93 10.87 10.56
N SER A 47 -12.63 10.74 10.81
CA SER A 47 -11.60 11.46 10.04
C SER A 47 -11.30 10.76 8.71
N GLU A 48 -10.85 11.53 7.73
CA GLU A 48 -10.35 11.01 6.46
C GLU A 48 -8.81 10.88 6.47
N ALA A 49 -8.30 9.97 5.66
CA ALA A 49 -6.89 9.74 5.40
C ALA A 49 -6.65 9.49 3.91
N ASP A 50 -5.43 9.69 3.44
CA ASP A 50 -4.98 9.11 2.18
C ASP A 50 -3.60 8.46 2.33
N GLY A 51 -3.32 7.52 1.43
CA GLY A 51 -2.08 6.76 1.42
C GLY A 51 -1.86 6.08 0.08
N LYS A 52 -0.63 5.60 -0.13
CA LYS A 52 -0.25 4.84 -1.31
C LYS A 52 0.19 3.43 -0.91
N LEU A 53 -0.28 2.42 -1.64
CA LEU A 53 0.16 1.04 -1.44
C LEU A 53 0.24 0.25 -2.76
N CYS A 54 1.10 -0.76 -2.76
CA CYS A 54 1.20 -1.73 -3.84
C CYS A 54 0.00 -2.68 -3.79
N SER A 55 -0.78 -2.75 -4.88
CA SER A 55 -1.90 -3.66 -5.02
C SER A 55 -2.07 -4.04 -6.49
N ARG A 56 -3.00 -4.95 -6.79
CA ARG A 56 -3.38 -5.32 -8.16
C ARG A 56 -4.90 -5.33 -8.31
N ARG A 57 -5.35 -5.21 -9.56
CA ARG A 57 -6.76 -5.41 -9.90
C ARG A 57 -7.14 -6.89 -9.76
N CYS A 58 -8.39 -7.15 -9.44
CA CYS A 58 -8.93 -8.49 -9.24
C CYS A 58 -10.38 -8.59 -9.75
N ALA A 59 -10.85 -9.82 -9.95
CA ALA A 59 -12.24 -10.16 -10.23
C ALA A 59 -12.86 -11.01 -9.11
N SER A 60 -12.06 -11.81 -8.40
CA SER A 60 -12.46 -12.56 -7.20
C SER A 60 -11.36 -12.56 -6.13
N ASP A 61 -11.69 -13.02 -4.91
CA ASP A 61 -10.73 -13.19 -3.82
C ASP A 61 -9.56 -14.11 -4.19
N GLU A 62 -9.75 -15.04 -5.12
CA GLU A 62 -8.74 -16.02 -5.54
C GLU A 62 -7.62 -15.37 -6.38
N ASP A 63 -7.86 -14.19 -6.94
CA ASP A 63 -6.86 -13.42 -7.67
C ASP A 63 -5.86 -12.73 -6.72
N CYS A 64 -6.18 -12.65 -5.43
CA CYS A 64 -5.43 -11.88 -4.45
C CYS A 64 -4.34 -12.71 -3.76
N PRO A 65 -3.08 -12.26 -3.76
CA PRO A 65 -2.00 -12.95 -3.06
C PRO A 65 -2.24 -13.05 -1.54
N GLY A 66 -1.83 -14.18 -0.96
CA GLY A 66 -1.92 -14.43 0.48
C GLY A 66 -3.37 -14.56 0.96
N ASP A 67 -3.67 -13.98 2.12
CA ASP A 67 -5.03 -13.90 2.68
C ASP A 67 -5.78 -12.64 2.21
N GLY A 68 -5.51 -12.21 0.98
CA GLY A 68 -6.11 -11.03 0.38
C GLY A 68 -7.59 -11.18 0.07
N VAL A 69 -8.25 -10.04 -0.17
CA VAL A 69 -9.67 -9.96 -0.55
C VAL A 69 -9.85 -8.97 -1.68
N CYS A 70 -10.75 -9.28 -2.61
CA CYS A 70 -11.04 -8.44 -3.75
C CYS A 70 -12.18 -7.46 -3.41
N LEU A 71 -11.85 -6.19 -3.24
CA LEU A 71 -12.80 -5.17 -2.78
C LEU A 71 -12.99 -4.07 -3.81
N ALA A 72 -14.25 -3.67 -3.99
CA ALA A 72 -14.60 -2.49 -4.78
C ALA A 72 -14.19 -1.20 -4.05
N LEU A 73 -13.67 -0.24 -4.80
CA LEU A 73 -13.38 1.09 -4.28
C LEU A 73 -14.68 1.87 -4.05
N ALA A 74 -14.90 2.33 -2.81
CA ALA A 74 -16.06 3.12 -2.46
C ALA A 74 -16.08 4.43 -3.26
N GLY A 75 -17.18 4.70 -3.96
CA GLY A 75 -17.37 5.92 -4.75
C GLY A 75 -16.69 5.92 -6.12
N ASP A 76 -16.08 4.82 -6.55
CA ASP A 76 -15.55 4.68 -7.91
C ASP A 76 -16.66 4.27 -8.89
N PRO A 77 -17.05 5.13 -9.86
CA PRO A 77 -18.11 4.81 -10.82
C PRO A 77 -17.75 3.66 -11.77
N ASP A 78 -16.46 3.40 -11.96
CA ASP A 78 -15.98 2.33 -12.84
C ASP A 78 -15.98 0.96 -12.13
N ALA A 79 -16.37 0.93 -10.85
CA ALA A 79 -16.30 -0.25 -9.99
C ALA A 79 -14.93 -0.93 -10.08
N THR A 80 -13.84 -0.17 -9.86
CA THR A 80 -12.51 -0.78 -9.76
C THR A 80 -12.44 -1.65 -8.52
N TYR A 81 -12.02 -2.90 -8.72
CA TYR A 81 -11.74 -3.84 -7.66
C TYR A 81 -10.23 -3.98 -7.49
N LEU A 82 -9.76 -3.88 -6.25
CA LEU A 82 -8.36 -4.05 -5.88
C LEU A 82 -8.22 -5.08 -4.77
N CYS A 83 -7.07 -5.76 -4.76
CA CYS A 83 -6.70 -6.65 -3.66
C CYS A 83 -6.27 -5.86 -2.43
N PHE A 84 -6.79 -6.24 -1.26
CA PHE A 84 -6.36 -5.73 0.04
C PHE A 84 -6.04 -6.86 0.98
N GLU A 85 -5.04 -6.67 1.83
CA GLU A 85 -4.76 -7.59 2.92
C GLU A 85 -5.91 -7.59 3.93
N ARG A 86 -6.33 -8.77 4.39
CA ARG A 86 -7.22 -8.88 5.54
C ARG A 86 -6.42 -8.66 6.81
N CYS A 87 -6.83 -7.68 7.62
CA CYS A 87 -6.34 -7.61 9.00
C CYS A 87 -7.01 -8.74 9.81
N PRO A 88 -6.24 -9.59 10.51
CA PRO A 88 -6.78 -10.59 11.42
C PRO A 88 -7.45 -9.98 12.65
#